data_AF-A0A4Z0A9V8-F1
#
_entry.id   AF-A0A4Z0A9V8-F1
#
_cell.length_a   1.000
_cell.length_b   1.000
_cell.length_c   1.000
_cell.angle_alpha   90.00
_cell.angle_beta   90.00
_cell.angle_gamma   90.00
#
_symmetry.space_group_name_H-M   'P 1'
#
loop_
_entity.id
_entity.type
_entity.pdbx_description
1 polymer ?
#
loop_
_entity_poly.entity_id
_entity_poly.type
_entity_poly.pdbx_seq_one_letter_code
_entity_poly.pdbx_strand_id
1 'polypeptide(L)'
;MGRSLTEPHFDLEQQLCLFSRDEVMTWLHGRGKPWTFDLSFRQNVAMNTDGIVKRAETLACKIEREQALANPNNPCPAQVPVVQTIINLIASATDPINLMKMTEIYHPWF
;
A
#
# COMPACT_ATOMS: atom_id res chain seq x y z
N MET A 1 -0.17 10.33 7.93
CA MET A 1 0.93 9.62 7.23
C MET A 1 0.56 9.38 5.78
N GLY A 2 -0.33 8.43 5.44
CA GLY A 2 -0.68 8.10 4.04
C GLY A 2 -0.96 9.32 3.15
N ARG A 3 -1.83 10.24 3.62
CA ARG A 3 -2.16 11.49 2.91
C ARG A 3 -0.94 12.35 2.54
N SER A 4 -0.05 12.59 3.51
CA SER A 4 1.14 13.43 3.35
C SER A 4 2.22 12.78 2.47
N LEU A 5 2.15 11.46 2.27
CA LEU A 5 3.04 10.73 1.36
C LEU A 5 2.50 10.69 -0.08
N THR A 6 1.19 10.93 -0.25
CA THR A 6 0.51 10.92 -1.56
C THR A 6 0.24 12.32 -2.13
N GLU A 7 0.43 13.37 -1.33
CA GLU A 7 0.28 14.79 -1.68
C GLU A 7 1.64 15.50 -1.43
N PRO A 8 2.26 16.25 -2.38
CA PRO A 8 1.94 16.47 -3.79
C PRO A 8 2.48 15.37 -4.72
N HIS A 9 1.84 15.20 -5.89
CA HIS A 9 2.07 14.10 -6.83
C HIS A 9 3.55 13.90 -7.18
N PHE A 10 3.96 12.63 -7.27
CA PHE A 10 5.24 12.11 -7.79
C PHE A 10 6.43 12.01 -6.83
N ASP A 11 6.40 12.57 -5.62
CA ASP A 11 7.57 12.42 -4.72
C ASP A 11 7.77 10.95 -4.30
N LEU A 12 6.69 10.26 -3.92
CA LEU A 12 6.78 8.88 -3.45
C LEU A 12 7.21 7.90 -4.54
N GLU A 13 6.67 7.99 -5.75
CA GLU A 13 7.02 7.11 -6.87
C GLU A 13 8.49 7.28 -7.27
N GLN A 14 8.95 8.52 -7.40
CA GLN A 14 10.32 8.84 -7.76
C GLN A 14 11.31 8.35 -6.70
N GLN A 15 11.00 8.56 -5.41
CA GLN A 15 11.83 8.09 -4.30
C GLN A 15 11.89 6.55 -4.27
N LEU A 16 10.76 5.87 -4.47
CA LEU A 16 10.67 4.41 -4.41
C LEU A 16 11.37 3.70 -5.57
N CYS A 17 11.52 4.35 -6.73
CA CYS A 17 12.11 3.71 -7.91
C CYS A 17 13.51 3.12 -7.64
N LEU A 18 14.37 3.85 -6.92
CA LEU A 18 15.71 3.37 -6.57
C LEU A 18 15.66 2.22 -5.55
N PHE A 19 14.82 2.32 -4.52
CA PHE A 19 14.65 1.26 -3.52
C PHE A 19 14.08 -0.02 -4.13
N SER A 20 13.05 0.10 -4.98
CA SER A 20 12.43 -1.01 -5.69
C SER A 20 13.44 -1.71 -6.61
N ARG A 21 14.28 -0.95 -7.31
CA ARG A 21 15.38 -1.49 -8.13
C ARG A 21 16.35 -2.32 -7.29
N ASP A 22 16.84 -1.76 -6.20
CA ASP A 22 17.86 -2.40 -5.37
C ASP A 22 17.30 -3.65 -4.68
N GLU A 23 16.01 -3.65 -4.32
CA GLU A 23 15.31 -4.80 -3.76
C GLU A 23 15.13 -5.92 -4.81
N VAL A 24 14.74 -5.59 -6.05
CA VAL A 24 14.62 -6.60 -7.13
C VAL A 24 15.98 -7.22 -7.44
N MET A 25 17.06 -6.43 -7.45
CA MET A 25 18.41 -6.96 -7.58
C MET A 25 18.75 -7.91 -6.43
N THR A 26 18.52 -7.47 -5.19
CA THR A 26 18.81 -8.27 -3.99
C THR A 26 18.03 -9.57 -3.99
N TRP A 27 16.76 -9.54 -4.37
CA TRP A 27 15.91 -10.73 -4.50
C TRP A 27 16.39 -11.70 -5.57
N LEU A 28 16.84 -11.22 -6.73
CA LEU A 28 17.41 -12.06 -7.79
C LEU A 28 18.72 -12.70 -7.34
N HIS A 29 19.62 -11.93 -6.74
CA HIS A 29 20.87 -12.45 -6.17
C HIS A 29 20.64 -13.51 -5.09
N GLY A 30 19.70 -13.26 -4.16
CA GLY A 30 19.37 -14.21 -3.10
C GLY A 30 18.82 -15.55 -3.63
N ARG A 31 18.32 -15.57 -4.86
CA ARG A 31 17.88 -16.78 -5.57
C ARG A 31 18.96 -17.40 -6.46
N GLY A 32 20.19 -16.88 -6.42
CA GLY A 32 21.28 -17.29 -7.30
C GLY A 32 21.00 -16.98 -8.78
N LYS A 33 20.05 -16.09 -9.07
CA LYS A 33 19.72 -15.69 -10.44
C LYS A 33 20.51 -14.44 -10.82
N PRO A 34 21.20 -14.42 -11.98
CA PRO A 34 21.76 -13.19 -12.50
C PRO A 34 20.61 -12.24 -12.87
N TRP A 35 20.86 -10.94 -12.71
CA TRP A 35 19.95 -9.90 -13.19
C TRP A 35 20.64 -9.14 -14.33
N THR A 36 19.83 -8.72 -15.29
CA THR A 36 20.24 -7.85 -16.39
C THR A 36 19.26 -6.69 -16.44
N PHE A 37 19.71 -5.52 -16.91
CA PHE A 37 18.84 -4.34 -17.04
C PHE A 37 17.93 -4.40 -18.28
N ASP A 38 17.26 -5.53 -18.45
CA ASP A 38 16.35 -5.78 -19.56
C ASP A 38 14.96 -5.17 -19.31
N LEU A 39 14.07 -5.32 -20.29
CA LEU A 39 12.70 -4.80 -20.20
C LEU A 39 11.93 -5.45 -19.04
N SER A 40 12.12 -6.77 -18.83
CA SER A 40 11.42 -7.50 -17.77
C SER A 40 11.83 -7.00 -16.38
N PHE A 41 13.11 -6.77 -16.14
CA PHE A 41 13.61 -6.19 -14.90
C PHE A 41 12.98 -4.82 -14.63
N ARG A 42 12.98 -3.92 -15.62
CA ARG A 42 12.37 -2.58 -15.49
C ARG A 42 10.87 -2.65 -15.23
N GLN A 43 10.16 -3.58 -15.88
CA GLN A 43 8.74 -3.82 -15.63
C GLN A 43 8.47 -4.30 -14.21
N ASN A 44 9.28 -5.24 -13.68
CA ASN A 44 9.15 -5.71 -12.31
C ASN A 44 9.37 -4.58 -11.29
N VAL A 45 10.39 -3.73 -11.51
CA VAL A 45 10.64 -2.55 -10.67
C VAL A 45 9.44 -1.59 -10.70
N ALA A 46 8.93 -1.27 -11.89
CA ALA A 46 7.78 -0.39 -12.05
C ALA A 46 6.51 -0.95 -11.39
N MET A 47 6.24 -2.26 -11.57
CA MET A 47 5.11 -2.94 -10.94
C MET A 47 5.19 -2.91 -9.41
N ASN A 48 6.36 -3.14 -8.83
CA ASN A 48 6.56 -3.06 -7.39
C ASN A 48 6.33 -1.64 -6.87
N THR A 49 6.87 -0.63 -7.57
CA THR A 49 6.68 0.78 -7.21
C THR A 49 5.20 1.17 -7.25
N ASP A 50 4.50 0.88 -8.36
CA ASP A 50 3.07 1.15 -8.53
C ASP A 50 2.23 0.43 -7.45
N GLY A 51 2.58 -0.82 -7.14
CA GLY A 51 1.92 -1.58 -6.08
C GLY A 51 2.03 -0.94 -4.69
N ILE A 52 3.19 -0.36 -4.37
CA ILE A 52 3.39 0.35 -3.09
C ILE A 52 2.63 1.68 -3.09
N VAL A 53 2.69 2.45 -4.18
CA VAL A 53 1.96 3.72 -4.32
C VAL A 53 0.45 3.50 -4.14
N LYS A 54 -0.14 2.52 -4.82
CA LYS A 54 -1.57 2.17 -4.68
C LYS A 54 -1.95 1.80 -3.24
N ARG A 55 -1.09 1.07 -2.53
CA ARG A 55 -1.31 0.76 -1.11
C ARG A 55 -1.23 2.01 -0.23
N ALA A 56 -0.30 2.92 -0.51
CA ALA A 56 -0.20 4.20 0.21
C ALA A 56 -1.45 5.07 -0.02
N GLU A 57 -1.98 5.12 -1.24
CA GLU A 57 -3.23 5.80 -1.58
C GLU A 57 -4.46 5.18 -0.88
N THR A 58 -4.49 3.86 -0.79
CA THR A 58 -5.53 3.12 -0.06
C THR A 58 -5.48 3.47 1.44
N LEU A 59 -4.28 3.51 2.04
CA LEU A 59 -4.08 3.94 3.43
C LEU A 59 -4.34 5.44 3.63
N ALA A 60 -4.29 6.24 2.58
CA ALA A 60 -4.68 7.65 2.61
C ALA A 60 -6.20 7.86 2.57
N CYS A 61 -7.00 6.78 2.42
CA CYS A 61 -8.44 6.80 2.19
C CYS A 61 -8.82 7.78 1.06
N LYS A 62 -8.02 7.78 0.00
CA LYS A 62 -8.12 8.77 -1.08
C LYS A 62 -9.50 8.74 -1.74
N ILE A 63 -10.06 7.54 -1.97
CA ILE A 63 -11.37 7.35 -2.60
C ILE A 63 -12.49 7.93 -1.72
N GLU A 64 -12.54 7.57 -0.44
CA GLU A 64 -13.59 8.05 0.47
C GLU A 64 -13.51 9.57 0.64
N ARG A 65 -12.29 10.13 0.66
CA ARG A 65 -12.05 11.57 0.72
C ARG A 65 -12.53 12.28 -0.54
N GLU A 66 -12.19 11.77 -1.72
CA GLU A 66 -12.60 12.36 -3.01
C GLU A 66 -14.13 12.31 -3.17
N GLN A 67 -14.77 11.21 -2.75
CA GLN A 67 -16.23 11.07 -2.74
C GLN A 67 -16.91 12.04 -1.77
N ALA A 68 -16.33 12.26 -0.59
CA ALA A 68 -16.84 13.24 0.38
C ALA A 68 -16.72 14.69 -0.13
N LEU A 69 -15.70 15.00 -0.94
CA LEU A 69 -15.49 16.34 -1.52
C LEU A 69 -16.37 16.60 -2.75
N ALA A 70 -16.76 15.56 -3.50
CA ALA A 70 -17.53 15.71 -4.74
C ALA A 70 -19.02 16.07 -4.54
N ASN A 71 -19.60 15.83 -3.37
CA ASN A 71 -21.02 16.11 -3.07
C ASN A 71 -21.21 17.06 -1.86
N PRO A 72 -20.83 18.35 -1.98
CA PRO A 72 -20.94 19.30 -0.87
C PRO A 72 -22.38 19.74 -0.53
N ASN A 73 -23.36 19.54 -1.42
CA ASN A 73 -24.72 20.07 -1.29
C ASN A 73 -25.79 19.03 -0.93
N ASN A 74 -25.42 17.76 -0.74
CA ASN A 74 -26.35 16.71 -0.34
C ASN A 74 -25.88 16.14 1.01
N PRO A 75 -26.58 16.37 2.13
CA PRO A 75 -26.15 15.90 3.46
C PRO A 75 -26.19 14.37 3.63
N CYS A 76 -26.56 13.63 2.57
CA CYS A 76 -26.48 12.18 2.49
C CYS A 76 -25.41 11.79 1.45
N PRO A 77 -24.13 11.77 1.85
CA PRO A 77 -23.45 10.47 1.99
C PRO A 77 -22.62 10.38 3.29
N ALA A 78 -23.09 11.00 4.37
CA ALA A 78 -22.44 10.97 5.69
C ALA A 78 -22.59 9.63 6.45
N GLN A 79 -22.81 8.51 5.77
CA GLN A 79 -22.90 7.19 6.44
C GLN A 79 -21.56 6.45 6.51
N VAL A 80 -20.60 6.79 5.67
CA VAL A 80 -19.29 6.11 5.67
C VAL A 80 -18.21 7.07 6.16
N PRO A 81 -17.58 6.80 7.32
CA PRO A 81 -16.45 7.56 7.81
C PRO A 81 -15.35 7.68 6.75
N VAL A 82 -14.72 8.85 6.65
CA VAL A 82 -13.59 9.10 5.74
C VAL A 82 -12.42 8.12 5.95
N VAL A 83 -12.34 7.51 7.14
CA VAL A 83 -11.29 6.54 7.51
C VAL A 83 -11.77 5.08 7.45
N GLN A 84 -12.87 4.79 6.73
CA GLN A 84 -13.48 3.46 6.72
C GLN A 84 -12.52 2.37 6.25
N THR A 85 -11.70 2.62 5.23
CA THR A 85 -10.68 1.63 4.82
C THR A 85 -9.72 1.27 5.95
N ILE A 86 -9.27 2.24 6.76
CA ILE A 86 -8.42 1.96 7.92
C ILE A 86 -9.17 1.16 8.98
N ILE A 87 -10.43 1.51 9.26
CA ILE A 87 -11.28 0.77 10.21
C ILE A 87 -11.40 -0.70 9.77
N ASN A 88 -11.66 -0.95 8.48
CA ASN A 88 -11.77 -2.29 7.93
C ASN A 88 -10.46 -3.08 8.03
N LEU A 89 -9.31 -2.43 7.78
CA LEU A 89 -7.99 -3.05 7.91
C LEU A 89 -7.69 -3.41 9.38
N ILE A 90 -8.01 -2.53 10.32
CA ILE A 90 -7.87 -2.82 11.76
C ILE A 90 -8.76 -4.00 12.14
N ALA A 91 -10.04 -3.97 11.76
CA ALA A 91 -10.98 -5.05 12.06
C ALA A 91 -10.49 -6.41 11.52
N SER A 92 -9.96 -6.42 10.28
CA SER A 92 -9.38 -7.63 9.67
C SER A 92 -8.12 -8.10 10.39
N ALA A 93 -7.25 -7.18 10.83
CA ALA A 93 -6.02 -7.51 11.54
C ALA A 93 -6.26 -8.01 12.97
N THR A 94 -7.33 -7.54 13.62
CA THR A 94 -7.73 -7.97 14.97
C THR A 94 -8.70 -9.14 14.99
N ASP A 95 -9.15 -9.63 13.83
CA ASP A 95 -10.04 -10.78 13.72
C ASP A 95 -9.32 -12.05 14.26
N PRO A 96 -9.86 -12.73 15.29
CA PRO A 96 -9.25 -13.95 15.83
C PRO A 96 -9.01 -15.02 14.78
N ILE A 97 -9.88 -15.14 13.77
CA ILE A 97 -9.72 -16.11 12.69
C ILE A 97 -8.47 -15.79 11.85
N ASN A 98 -8.15 -14.52 11.65
CA ASN A 98 -6.93 -14.11 10.94
C ASN A 98 -5.69 -14.18 11.83
N LEU A 99 -5.81 -13.83 13.11
CA LEU A 99 -4.72 -13.93 14.08
C LEU A 99 -4.24 -15.38 14.28
N MET A 100 -5.17 -16.34 14.33
CA MET A 100 -4.83 -17.77 14.47
C MET A 100 -4.10 -18.35 13.24
N LYS A 101 -4.15 -17.70 12.08
CA LYS A 101 -3.40 -18.13 10.87
C LYS A 101 -1.95 -17.67 10.90
N MET A 102 -1.58 -16.76 11.81
CA MET A 102 -0.20 -16.30 11.95
C MET A 102 0.68 -17.40 12.55
N THR A 103 1.97 -17.32 12.30
CA THR A 103 2.94 -18.27 12.87
C THR A 103 3.05 -18.10 14.38
N GLU A 104 3.43 -19.15 15.09
CA GLU A 104 3.52 -19.15 16.56
C GLU A 104 4.46 -18.05 17.10
N ILE A 105 5.55 -17.78 16.37
CA ILE A 105 6.54 -16.73 16.70
C ILE A 105 5.97 -15.30 16.67
N TYR A 106 4.79 -15.10 16.08
CA TYR A 106 4.10 -13.81 16.08
C TYR A 106 3.43 -13.51 17.43
N HIS A 107 3.19 -14.54 18.26
CA HIS A 107 2.51 -14.42 19.56
C HIS A 107 1.15 -13.69 19.50
N PRO A 108 0.17 -14.16 18.70
CA PRO A 108 -1.12 -13.47 18.47
C PRO A 108 -2.00 -13.26 19.72
N TRP A 109 -1.62 -13.80 20.87
CA TRP A 109 -2.33 -13.70 22.15
C TRP A 109 -1.76 -12.61 23.08
N PHE A 110 -0.65 -11.96 22.71
CA PHE A 110 -0.01 -10.87 23.46
C PHE A 110 -0.24 -9.53 22.77
#